data_AF-A0A258ESP6-F1
#
_entry.id   AF-A0A258ESP6-F1
#
_cell.length_a   1.000
_cell.length_b   1.000
_cell.length_c   1.000
_cell.angle_alpha   90.00
_cell.angle_beta   90.00
_cell.angle_gamma   90.00
#
_symmetry.space_group_name_H-M   'P 1'
#
loop_
_entity.id
_entity.type
_entity.pdbx_description
1 polymer ?
#
loop_
_entity_poly.entity_id
_entity_poly.type
_entity_poly.pdbx_seq_one_letter_code
_entity_poly.pdbx_strand_id
1 'polypeptide(L)'
;MTVALSAPRSTLPDLRRLWTDAPAFTALALVLALALIPLYAAMALETRLFHGDSPWLKPVKFHYALALYTLTLAFCARFMPARTRASRAWRWFTAAVVVAILAEVVWLSAAAMLNTASHFNSTIPAFTAVYGLMGVFAVLLTSASLVMGLSIWRNAATGLPSALHLSVALGLILTFALTIPVAGYLSANNGHFVGASTRTLWLMGWSRDAGDLRVAHFLATHALHVLPLSGLLAVRLAPARATSLVWVSATAHAALVVFTFLQALHGRPFLPFLG
;
A
#
# COMPACT_ATOMS: atom_id res chain seq x y z
N MET A 1 -1.21 -10.82 54.22
CA MET A 1 -1.51 -9.99 53.04
C MET A 1 -0.54 -10.35 51.94
N THR A 2 -0.96 -11.20 50.98
CA THR A 2 -0.12 -11.64 49.88
C THR A 2 -0.26 -10.63 48.74
N VAL A 3 0.76 -9.80 48.54
CA VAL A 3 0.81 -8.87 47.41
C VAL A 3 1.00 -9.69 46.14
N ALA A 4 -0.06 -9.85 45.35
CA ALA A 4 0.04 -10.45 44.03
C ALA A 4 0.90 -9.55 43.14
N LEU A 5 2.15 -9.96 42.91
CA LEU A 5 3.03 -9.33 41.94
C LEU A 5 2.39 -9.50 40.57
N SER A 6 1.84 -8.40 40.04
CA SER A 6 1.32 -8.38 38.68
C SER A 6 2.46 -8.66 37.70
N ALA A 7 2.32 -9.72 36.91
CA ALA A 7 3.31 -10.09 35.91
C ALA A 7 3.57 -8.89 34.97
N PRO A 8 4.83 -8.67 34.53
CA PRO A 8 5.14 -7.60 33.60
C PRO A 8 4.27 -7.76 32.35
N ARG A 9 3.50 -6.72 32.00
CA ARG A 9 2.77 -6.69 30.73
C ARG A 9 3.81 -6.80 29.61
N SER A 10 3.65 -7.78 28.72
CA SER A 10 4.57 -7.94 27.59
C SER A 10 4.62 -6.65 26.78
N THR A 11 5.83 -6.14 26.53
CA THR A 11 6.06 -4.94 25.71
C THR A 11 5.88 -5.21 24.22
N LEU A 12 5.87 -6.48 23.82
CA LEU A 12 5.67 -6.89 22.44
C LEU A 12 4.18 -6.89 22.06
N PRO A 13 3.84 -6.43 20.85
CA PRO A 13 2.48 -6.48 20.36
C PRO A 13 2.01 -7.93 20.25
N ASP A 14 0.84 -8.25 20.82
CA ASP A 14 0.23 -9.56 20.69
C ASP A 14 -0.13 -9.82 19.21
N LEU A 15 0.61 -10.72 18.57
CA LEU A 15 0.44 -11.09 17.16
C LEU A 15 -0.82 -11.95 16.94
N ARG A 16 -1.35 -12.60 17.98
CA ARG A 16 -2.61 -13.36 17.89
C ARG A 16 -3.76 -12.44 17.48
N ARG A 17 -3.67 -11.16 17.84
CA ARG A 17 -4.64 -10.14 17.45
C ARG A 17 -4.79 -9.95 15.94
N LEU A 18 -3.77 -10.28 15.14
CA LEU A 18 -3.90 -10.23 13.67
C LEU A 18 -5.01 -11.18 13.19
N TRP A 19 -5.06 -12.39 13.77
CA TRP A 19 -6.07 -13.40 13.44
C TRP A 19 -7.43 -13.13 14.06
N THR A 20 -7.51 -12.43 15.19
CA THR A 20 -8.81 -12.12 15.82
C THR A 20 -9.43 -10.81 15.32
N ASP A 21 -8.62 -9.77 15.09
CA ASP A 21 -9.11 -8.45 14.69
C ASP A 21 -9.29 -8.34 13.17
N ALA A 22 -8.52 -9.08 12.35
CA ALA A 22 -8.67 -9.06 10.89
C ALA A 22 -8.23 -10.38 10.23
N PRO A 23 -8.91 -11.50 10.50
CA PRO A 23 -8.52 -12.82 10.00
C PRO A 23 -8.37 -12.87 8.48
N ALA A 24 -9.28 -12.22 7.74
CA ALA A 24 -9.26 -12.24 6.27
C ALA A 24 -8.03 -11.54 5.67
N PHE A 25 -7.65 -10.36 6.20
CA PHE A 25 -6.43 -9.67 5.75
C PHE A 25 -5.16 -10.40 6.19
N THR A 26 -5.14 -11.00 7.38
CA THR A 26 -4.01 -11.81 7.85
C THR A 26 -3.82 -13.05 6.98
N ALA A 27 -4.91 -13.77 6.68
CA ALA A 27 -4.88 -14.92 5.78
C ALA A 27 -4.41 -14.53 4.38
N LEU A 28 -4.94 -13.44 3.83
CA LEU A 28 -4.53 -12.94 2.50
C LEU A 28 -3.05 -12.55 2.48
N ALA A 29 -2.55 -11.86 3.50
CA ALA A 29 -1.13 -11.51 3.60
C ALA A 29 -0.22 -12.75 3.56
N LEU A 30 -0.60 -13.82 4.27
CA LEU A 30 0.12 -15.08 4.27
C LEU A 30 0.04 -15.80 2.93
N VAL A 31 -1.15 -15.85 2.31
CA VAL A 31 -1.32 -16.45 0.97
C VAL A 31 -0.44 -15.73 -0.04
N LEU A 32 -0.44 -14.40 -0.05
CA LEU A 32 0.39 -13.58 -0.94
C LEU A 32 1.88 -13.79 -0.68
N ALA A 33 2.30 -13.86 0.58
CA ALA A 33 3.69 -14.10 0.95
C ALA A 33 4.15 -15.51 0.55
N LEU A 34 3.33 -16.55 0.78
CA LEU A 34 3.65 -17.92 0.40
C LEU A 34 3.66 -18.11 -1.12
N ALA A 35 2.80 -17.40 -1.85
CA ALA A 35 2.77 -17.41 -3.31
C ALA A 35 4.06 -16.85 -3.94
N LEU A 36 4.89 -16.12 -3.20
CA LEU A 36 6.22 -15.72 -3.67
C LEU A 36 7.10 -16.93 -4.01
N ILE A 37 6.96 -18.06 -3.32
CA ILE A 37 7.76 -19.27 -3.57
C ILE A 37 7.59 -19.78 -5.01
N PRO A 38 6.36 -20.13 -5.47
CA PRO A 38 6.18 -20.54 -6.86
C PRO A 38 6.44 -19.41 -7.87
N LEU A 39 6.25 -18.14 -7.50
CA LEU A 39 6.58 -17.01 -8.40
C LEU A 39 8.08 -16.87 -8.63
N TYR A 40 8.91 -17.03 -7.59
CA TYR A 40 10.36 -17.05 -7.74
C TYR A 40 10.83 -18.25 -8.53
N ALA A 41 10.22 -19.43 -8.33
CA ALA A 41 10.49 -20.59 -9.16
C ALA A 41 10.15 -20.33 -10.64
N ALA A 42 8.97 -19.76 -10.91
CA ALA A 42 8.58 -19.37 -12.26
C ALA A 42 9.53 -18.33 -12.87
N MET A 43 9.94 -17.32 -12.09
CA MET A 43 10.91 -16.30 -12.51
C MET A 43 12.29 -16.89 -12.84
N ALA A 44 12.74 -17.90 -12.08
CA ALA A 44 14.03 -18.56 -12.29
C ALA A 44 14.01 -19.52 -13.50
N LEU A 45 12.86 -20.11 -13.81
CA LEU A 45 12.66 -20.99 -14.97
C LEU A 45 12.31 -20.22 -16.26
N GLU A 46 11.88 -18.97 -16.14
CA GLU A 46 11.47 -18.14 -17.25
C GLU A 46 12.67 -17.67 -18.07
N THR A 47 12.67 -18.05 -19.35
CA THR A 47 13.70 -17.65 -20.32
C THR A 47 13.26 -16.48 -21.20
N ARG A 48 11.96 -16.17 -21.23
CA ARG A 48 11.42 -15.05 -22.02
C ARG A 48 11.64 -13.74 -21.30
N LEU A 49 11.86 -12.69 -22.09
CA LEU A 49 11.87 -11.32 -21.61
C LEU A 49 10.61 -10.59 -22.07
N PHE A 50 10.13 -9.69 -21.21
CA PHE A 50 9.07 -8.74 -21.50
C PHE A 50 9.61 -7.34 -21.26
N HIS A 51 9.81 -6.57 -22.34
CA HIS A 51 10.46 -5.25 -22.30
C HIS A 51 11.85 -5.23 -21.62
N GLY A 52 12.62 -6.31 -21.80
CA GLY A 52 14.00 -6.41 -21.29
C GLY A 52 14.13 -7.02 -19.89
N ASP A 53 13.02 -7.18 -19.16
CA ASP A 53 13.00 -7.80 -17.83
C ASP A 53 12.24 -9.13 -17.82
N SER A 54 12.37 -9.91 -16.76
CA SER A 54 11.53 -11.10 -16.55
C SER A 54 10.05 -10.70 -16.39
N PRO A 55 9.10 -11.35 -17.11
CA PRO A 55 7.67 -11.06 -16.97
C PRO A 55 7.14 -11.29 -15.55
N TRP A 56 7.81 -12.13 -14.74
CA TRP A 56 7.43 -12.44 -13.37
C TRP A 56 7.84 -11.37 -12.35
N LEU A 57 8.71 -10.42 -12.72
CA LEU A 57 9.17 -9.36 -11.83
C LEU A 57 8.01 -8.50 -11.30
N LYS A 58 7.03 -8.20 -12.17
CA LYS A 58 5.84 -7.42 -11.78
C LYS A 58 4.94 -8.18 -10.79
N PRO A 59 4.53 -9.44 -11.07
CA PRO A 59 3.83 -10.28 -10.08
C PRO A 59 4.53 -10.33 -8.71
N VAL A 60 5.85 -10.55 -8.68
CA VAL A 60 6.61 -10.61 -7.41
C VAL A 60 6.50 -9.28 -6.64
N LYS A 61 6.74 -8.14 -7.30
CA LYS A 61 6.62 -6.81 -6.67
C LYS A 61 5.22 -6.54 -6.12
N PHE A 62 4.18 -6.92 -6.86
CA PHE A 62 2.79 -6.77 -6.42
C PHE A 62 2.45 -7.67 -5.22
N HIS A 63 2.94 -8.91 -5.18
CA HIS A 63 2.73 -9.80 -4.03
C HIS A 63 3.39 -9.24 -2.77
N TYR A 64 4.63 -8.72 -2.83
CA TYR A 64 5.24 -8.05 -1.69
C TYR A 64 4.44 -6.83 -1.23
N ALA A 65 4.08 -5.95 -2.16
CA ALA A 65 3.35 -4.72 -1.85
C ALA A 65 1.99 -5.03 -1.20
N LEU A 66 1.22 -5.95 -1.77
CA LEU A 66 -0.12 -6.32 -1.29
C LEU A 66 -0.06 -7.14 0.01
N ALA A 67 0.94 -8.00 0.19
CA ALA A 67 1.16 -8.71 1.44
C ALA A 67 1.48 -7.73 2.59
N LEU A 68 2.40 -6.79 2.35
CA LEU A 68 2.74 -5.76 3.32
C LEU A 68 1.54 -4.84 3.61
N TYR A 69 0.80 -4.43 2.58
CA TYR A 69 -0.40 -3.62 2.72
C TYR A 69 -1.46 -4.30 3.58
N THR A 70 -1.85 -5.52 3.22
CA THR A 70 -2.88 -6.28 3.95
C THR A 70 -2.46 -6.64 5.37
N LEU A 71 -1.17 -6.94 5.59
CA LEU A 71 -0.63 -7.11 6.94
C LEU A 71 -0.68 -5.81 7.75
N THR A 72 -0.41 -4.67 7.12
CA THR A 72 -0.51 -3.34 7.77
C THR A 72 -1.94 -3.03 8.16
N LEU A 73 -2.91 -3.31 7.28
CA LEU A 73 -4.33 -3.19 7.59
C LEU A 73 -4.72 -4.13 8.74
N ALA A 74 -4.30 -5.41 8.68
CA ALA A 74 -4.57 -6.37 9.75
C ALA A 74 -4.03 -5.91 11.10
N PHE A 75 -2.83 -5.32 11.12
CA PHE A 75 -2.27 -4.69 12.30
C PHE A 75 -3.15 -3.53 12.80
N CYS A 76 -3.56 -2.61 11.91
CA CYS A 76 -4.34 -1.43 12.26
C CYS A 76 -5.77 -1.74 12.72
N ALA A 77 -6.35 -2.86 12.28
CA ALA A 77 -7.71 -3.28 12.66
C ALA A 77 -7.92 -3.31 14.17
N ARG A 78 -6.86 -3.59 14.93
CA ARG A 78 -6.84 -3.61 16.41
C ARG A 78 -7.29 -2.31 17.07
N PHE A 79 -7.20 -1.19 16.34
CA PHE A 79 -7.57 0.15 16.80
C PHE A 79 -8.98 0.57 16.36
N MET A 80 -9.68 -0.24 15.55
CA MET A 80 -11.09 0.02 15.24
C MET A 80 -12.00 -0.29 16.44
N PRO A 81 -13.27 0.15 16.44
CA PRO A 81 -14.26 -0.35 17.40
C PRO A 81 -14.55 -1.84 17.16
N ALA A 82 -14.65 -2.64 18.24
CA ALA A 82 -14.95 -4.07 18.16
C ALA A 82 -16.29 -4.34 17.46
N ARG A 83 -17.31 -3.50 17.71
CA ARG A 83 -18.63 -3.58 17.05
C ARG A 83 -18.52 -3.42 15.52
N THR A 84 -17.65 -2.53 15.05
CA THR A 84 -17.42 -2.34 13.61
C THR A 84 -16.79 -3.58 13.01
N ARG A 85 -15.75 -4.13 13.65
CA ARG A 85 -15.09 -5.37 13.20
C ARG A 85 -16.03 -6.59 13.16
N ALA A 86 -16.94 -6.69 14.12
CA ALA A 86 -17.93 -7.76 14.19
C ALA A 86 -19.12 -7.59 13.22
N SER A 87 -19.27 -6.41 12.60
CA SER A 87 -20.44 -6.09 11.77
C SER A 87 -20.45 -6.89 10.46
N ARG A 88 -21.66 -7.25 9.99
CA ARG A 88 -21.84 -7.90 8.68
C ARG A 88 -21.34 -7.04 7.53
N ALA A 89 -21.55 -5.71 7.60
CA ALA A 89 -21.08 -4.77 6.59
C ALA A 89 -19.54 -4.80 6.45
N TRP A 90 -18.81 -4.80 7.58
CA TRP A 90 -17.35 -4.91 7.56
C TRP A 90 -16.87 -6.24 6.96
N ARG A 91 -17.54 -7.35 7.29
CA ARG A 91 -17.21 -8.68 6.74
C ARG A 91 -17.38 -8.72 5.22
N TRP A 92 -18.50 -8.20 4.69
CA TRP A 92 -18.74 -8.15 3.24
C TRP A 92 -17.77 -7.21 2.53
N PHE A 93 -17.52 -6.04 3.10
CA PHE A 93 -16.55 -5.09 2.56
C PHE A 93 -15.14 -5.71 2.50
N THR A 94 -14.70 -6.34 3.59
CA THR A 94 -13.39 -7.03 3.64
C THR A 94 -13.33 -8.17 2.62
N ALA A 95 -14.40 -8.95 2.47
CA ALA A 95 -14.46 -10.01 1.46
C ALA A 95 -14.35 -9.45 0.04
N ALA A 96 -15.03 -8.35 -0.27
CA ALA A 96 -14.93 -7.69 -1.57
C ALA A 96 -13.51 -7.18 -1.86
N VAL A 97 -12.84 -6.60 -0.85
CA VAL A 97 -11.43 -6.18 -0.96
C VAL A 97 -10.51 -7.37 -1.20
N VAL A 98 -10.71 -8.48 -0.48
CA VAL A 98 -9.91 -9.71 -0.67
C VAL A 98 -10.08 -10.25 -2.08
N VAL A 99 -11.33 -10.33 -2.58
CA VAL A 99 -11.61 -10.77 -3.96
C VAL A 99 -10.95 -9.86 -4.98
N ALA A 100 -11.02 -8.53 -4.80
CA ALA A 100 -10.37 -7.57 -5.68
C ALA A 100 -8.85 -7.79 -5.74
N ILE A 101 -8.20 -7.98 -4.58
CA ILE A 101 -6.76 -8.24 -4.51
C ILE A 101 -6.40 -9.58 -5.17
N LEU A 102 -7.19 -10.64 -4.94
CA LEU A 102 -6.96 -11.94 -5.56
C LEU A 102 -7.13 -11.87 -7.08
N ALA A 103 -8.15 -11.19 -7.57
CA ALA A 103 -8.37 -10.99 -9.00
C ALA A 103 -7.21 -10.24 -9.67
N GLU A 104 -6.71 -9.18 -9.02
CA GLU A 104 -5.52 -8.44 -9.44
C GLU A 104 -4.30 -9.36 -9.60
N VAL A 105 -3.94 -10.11 -8.56
CA VAL A 105 -2.73 -10.94 -8.61
C VAL A 105 -2.84 -12.14 -9.54
N VAL A 106 -4.04 -12.72 -9.68
CA VAL A 106 -4.33 -13.77 -10.66
C VAL A 106 -4.13 -13.24 -12.07
N TRP A 107 -4.70 -12.07 -12.38
CA TRP A 107 -4.55 -11.48 -13.71
C TRP A 107 -3.10 -11.07 -14.00
N LEU A 108 -2.40 -10.47 -13.04
CA LEU A 108 -0.98 -10.14 -13.18
C LEU A 108 -0.13 -11.36 -13.51
N SER A 109 -0.39 -12.47 -12.83
CA SER A 109 0.31 -13.74 -13.05
C SER A 109 -0.05 -14.36 -14.39
N ALA A 110 -1.34 -14.33 -14.78
CA ALA A 110 -1.79 -14.81 -16.09
C ALA A 110 -1.17 -14.01 -17.24
N ALA A 111 -1.11 -12.68 -17.12
CA ALA A 111 -0.46 -11.83 -18.11
C ALA A 111 1.04 -12.12 -18.23
N ALA A 112 1.72 -12.41 -17.12
CA ALA A 112 3.12 -12.84 -17.13
C ALA A 112 3.29 -14.19 -17.85
N MET A 113 2.41 -15.16 -17.58
CA MET A 113 2.42 -16.46 -18.29
C MET A 113 2.23 -16.29 -19.80
N LEU A 114 1.31 -15.42 -20.20
CA LEU A 114 1.02 -15.09 -21.61
C LEU A 114 2.08 -14.17 -22.23
N ASN A 115 3.09 -13.74 -21.47
CA ASN A 115 4.11 -12.77 -21.89
C ASN A 115 3.49 -11.50 -22.52
N THR A 116 2.46 -10.97 -21.87
CA THR A 116 1.69 -9.83 -22.35
C THR A 116 1.56 -8.74 -21.28
N ALA A 117 1.21 -7.53 -21.70
CA ALA A 117 0.98 -6.43 -20.78
C ALA A 117 -0.29 -6.69 -19.94
N SER A 118 -0.16 -6.57 -18.61
CA SER A 118 -1.31 -6.65 -17.70
C SER A 118 -2.10 -5.35 -17.58
N HIS A 119 -1.50 -4.22 -17.95
CA HIS A 119 -2.13 -2.90 -17.96
C HIS A 119 -1.91 -2.29 -19.34
N PHE A 120 -2.81 -1.42 -19.80
CA PHE A 120 -2.76 -0.76 -21.12
C PHE A 120 -2.84 -1.72 -22.32
N ASN A 121 -3.28 -2.96 -22.09
CA ASN A 121 -3.43 -3.93 -23.16
C ASN A 121 -4.79 -3.78 -23.83
N SER A 122 -4.82 -3.04 -24.94
CA SER A 122 -6.02 -2.80 -25.75
C SER A 122 -6.09 -3.63 -27.02
N THR A 123 -5.27 -4.70 -27.11
CA THR A 123 -5.19 -5.54 -28.32
C THR A 123 -6.52 -6.23 -28.66
N ILE A 124 -7.32 -6.58 -27.64
CA ILE A 124 -8.68 -7.10 -27.80
C ILE A 124 -9.66 -6.43 -26.81
N PRO A 125 -10.97 -6.37 -27.13
CA PRO A 125 -11.97 -5.75 -26.25
C PRO A 125 -12.00 -6.34 -24.83
N ALA A 126 -11.76 -7.65 -24.69
CA ALA A 126 -11.71 -8.32 -23.40
C ALA A 126 -10.61 -7.76 -22.49
N PHE A 127 -9.40 -7.52 -23.00
CA PHE A 127 -8.30 -6.98 -22.20
C PHE A 127 -8.51 -5.51 -21.83
N THR A 128 -9.19 -4.74 -22.69
CA THR A 128 -9.62 -3.38 -22.36
C THR A 128 -10.61 -3.37 -21.20
N ALA A 129 -11.59 -4.29 -21.21
CA ALA A 129 -12.55 -4.45 -20.13
C ALA A 129 -11.87 -4.88 -18.82
N VAL A 130 -10.93 -5.83 -18.89
CA VAL A 130 -10.12 -6.23 -17.73
C VAL A 130 -9.37 -5.04 -17.16
N TYR A 131 -8.75 -4.21 -18.01
CA TYR A 131 -8.05 -3.02 -17.55
C TYR A 131 -8.96 -2.03 -16.80
N GLY A 132 -10.16 -1.77 -17.32
CA GLY A 132 -11.14 -0.95 -16.61
C GLY A 132 -11.56 -1.54 -15.26
N LEU A 133 -11.76 -2.86 -15.22
CA LEU A 133 -12.11 -3.58 -13.98
C LEU A 133 -10.98 -3.53 -12.93
N MET A 134 -9.72 -3.62 -13.37
CA MET A 134 -8.56 -3.45 -12.49
C MET A 134 -8.54 -2.06 -11.84
N GLY A 135 -8.90 -1.02 -12.59
CA GLY A 135 -9.09 0.33 -12.03
C GLY A 135 -10.12 0.34 -10.89
N VAL A 136 -11.27 -0.32 -11.07
CA VAL A 136 -12.30 -0.46 -10.03
C VAL A 136 -11.76 -1.22 -8.81
N PHE A 137 -11.03 -2.33 -9.04
CA PHE A 137 -10.40 -3.10 -7.97
C PHE A 137 -9.34 -2.29 -7.22
N ALA A 138 -8.54 -1.47 -7.91
CA ALA A 138 -7.57 -0.57 -7.30
C ALA A 138 -8.25 0.45 -6.38
N VAL A 139 -9.37 1.05 -6.80
CA VAL A 139 -10.15 1.95 -5.92
C VAL A 139 -10.70 1.17 -4.70
N LEU A 140 -11.31 0.01 -4.94
CA LEU A 140 -11.91 -0.81 -3.88
C LEU A 140 -10.86 -1.24 -2.84
N LEU A 141 -9.73 -1.80 -3.26
CA LEU A 141 -8.70 -2.26 -2.33
C LEU A 141 -8.06 -1.10 -1.55
N THR A 142 -7.87 0.05 -2.19
CA THR A 142 -7.28 1.23 -1.52
C THR A 142 -8.29 1.85 -0.55
N SER A 143 -9.59 1.75 -0.82
CA SER A 143 -10.66 2.24 0.06
C SER A 143 -10.66 1.58 1.44
N ALA A 144 -10.07 0.38 1.57
CA ALA A 144 -9.89 -0.26 2.87
C ALA A 144 -9.10 0.62 3.84
N SER A 145 -8.05 1.30 3.35
CA SER A 145 -7.31 2.27 4.15
C SER A 145 -8.19 3.44 4.58
N LEU A 146 -8.97 4.02 3.67
CA LEU A 146 -9.88 5.12 4.02
C LEU A 146 -10.90 4.72 5.09
N VAL A 147 -11.59 3.60 4.87
CA VAL A 147 -12.65 3.12 5.79
C VAL A 147 -12.06 2.84 7.18
N MET A 148 -10.90 2.19 7.25
CA MET A 148 -10.23 1.92 8.51
C MET A 148 -9.71 3.20 9.17
N GLY A 149 -9.10 4.10 8.40
CA GLY A 149 -8.60 5.38 8.88
C GLY A 149 -9.71 6.26 9.49
N LEU A 150 -10.87 6.37 8.81
CA LEU A 150 -12.04 7.08 9.34
C LEU A 150 -12.64 6.38 10.56
N SER A 151 -12.67 5.05 10.58
CA SER A 151 -13.15 4.28 11.72
C SER A 151 -12.26 4.48 12.96
N ILE A 152 -10.93 4.51 12.77
CA ILE A 152 -9.95 4.74 13.82
C ILE A 152 -10.02 6.20 14.27
N TRP A 153 -10.08 7.17 13.36
CA TRP A 153 -10.22 8.60 13.67
C TRP A 153 -11.37 8.87 14.65
N ARG A 154 -12.51 8.23 14.41
CA ARG A 154 -13.73 8.38 15.23
C ARG A 154 -13.71 7.57 16.53
N ASN A 155 -12.76 6.65 16.71
CA ASN A 155 -12.68 5.81 17.89
C ASN A 155 -11.81 6.45 18.98
N ALA A 156 -12.42 7.00 20.03
CA ALA A 156 -11.66 7.53 21.17
C ALA A 156 -11.02 6.43 22.04
N ALA A 157 -11.50 5.19 21.95
CA ALA A 157 -11.09 4.07 22.81
C ALA A 157 -10.01 3.19 22.16
N THR A 158 -9.05 3.77 21.44
CA THR A 158 -7.94 3.03 20.82
C THR A 158 -6.89 2.56 21.83
N GLY A 159 -6.79 3.24 22.97
CA GLY A 159 -5.72 3.04 23.97
C GLY A 159 -4.36 3.60 23.51
N LEU A 160 -4.31 4.32 22.38
CA LEU A 160 -3.11 4.95 21.87
C LEU A 160 -2.94 6.36 22.46
N PRO A 161 -1.69 6.85 22.64
CA PRO A 161 -1.43 8.28 22.81
C PRO A 161 -2.06 9.09 21.66
N SER A 162 -2.56 10.28 21.95
CA SER A 162 -3.31 11.13 21.01
C SER A 162 -2.57 11.35 19.67
N ALA A 163 -1.27 11.65 19.72
CA ALA A 163 -0.46 11.83 18.52
C ALA A 163 -0.31 10.53 17.69
N LEU A 164 -0.11 9.38 18.35
CA LEU A 164 0.00 8.10 17.64
C LEU A 164 -1.35 7.68 17.03
N HIS A 165 -2.45 7.88 17.76
CA HIS A 165 -3.81 7.71 17.23
C HIS A 165 -4.04 8.56 15.98
N LEU A 166 -3.75 9.86 16.06
CA LEU A 166 -3.86 10.79 14.94
C LEU A 166 -3.03 10.32 13.74
N SER A 167 -1.78 9.92 13.97
CA SER A 167 -0.86 9.52 12.91
C SER A 167 -1.28 8.25 12.16
N VAL A 168 -1.87 7.27 12.87
CA VAL A 168 -2.44 6.05 12.25
C VAL A 168 -3.66 6.40 11.42
N ALA A 169 -4.57 7.21 11.95
CA ALA A 169 -5.76 7.63 11.22
C ALA A 169 -5.40 8.43 9.95
N LEU A 170 -4.54 9.45 10.07
CA LEU A 170 -4.09 10.26 8.94
C LEU A 170 -3.30 9.45 7.92
N GLY A 171 -2.42 8.54 8.36
CA GLY A 171 -1.64 7.70 7.44
C GLY A 171 -2.52 6.88 6.52
N LEU A 172 -3.55 6.24 7.08
CA LEU A 172 -4.52 5.45 6.32
C LEU A 172 -5.42 6.32 5.42
N ILE A 173 -5.91 7.46 5.92
CA ILE A 173 -6.74 8.39 5.12
C ILE A 173 -5.94 8.97 3.94
N LEU A 174 -4.73 9.46 4.20
CA LEU A 174 -3.89 10.04 3.16
C LEU A 174 -3.37 9.00 2.16
N THR A 175 -3.19 7.74 2.58
CA THR A 175 -2.89 6.65 1.64
C THR A 175 -3.95 6.59 0.55
N PHE A 176 -5.24 6.62 0.90
CA PHE A 176 -6.29 6.67 -0.10
C PHE A 176 -6.34 8.02 -0.84
N ALA A 177 -6.41 9.13 -0.10
CA ALA A 177 -6.64 10.45 -0.67
C ALA A 177 -5.55 10.89 -1.66
N LEU A 178 -4.30 10.49 -1.43
CA LEU A 178 -3.18 10.79 -2.31
C LEU A 178 -3.02 9.74 -3.42
N THR A 179 -3.26 8.47 -3.13
CA THR A 179 -3.05 7.40 -4.13
C THR A 179 -4.07 7.47 -5.24
N ILE A 180 -5.36 7.71 -4.95
CA ILE A 180 -6.41 7.64 -5.97
C ILE A 180 -6.19 8.65 -7.11
N PRO A 181 -5.93 9.95 -6.86
CA PRO A 181 -5.67 10.90 -7.95
C PRO A 181 -4.39 10.58 -8.73
N VAL A 182 -3.30 10.23 -8.04
CA VAL A 182 -2.01 9.93 -8.68
C VAL A 182 -2.11 8.65 -9.52
N ALA A 183 -2.70 7.59 -8.99
CA ALA A 183 -2.90 6.33 -9.69
C ALA A 183 -3.91 6.46 -10.84
N GLY A 184 -4.96 7.27 -10.66
CA GLY A 184 -5.92 7.57 -11.72
C GLY A 184 -5.26 8.27 -12.90
N TYR A 185 -4.42 9.27 -12.64
CA TYR A 185 -3.64 9.94 -13.68
C TYR A 185 -2.62 8.99 -14.34
N LEU A 186 -1.91 8.20 -13.53
CA LEU A 186 -0.99 7.17 -14.01
C LEU A 186 -1.68 6.15 -14.93
N SER A 187 -2.91 5.75 -14.60
CA SER A 187 -3.72 4.80 -15.35
C SER A 187 -4.34 5.40 -16.62
N ALA A 188 -4.54 6.72 -16.66
CA ALA A 188 -5.05 7.39 -17.85
C ALA A 188 -3.96 7.64 -18.92
N ASN A 189 -2.69 7.66 -18.52
CA ASN A 189 -1.57 7.86 -19.45
C ASN A 189 -1.05 6.53 -19.99
N ASN A 190 -0.62 6.49 -21.26
CA ASN A 190 -0.07 5.30 -21.95
C ASN A 190 1.31 4.84 -21.40
N GLY A 191 1.60 5.07 -20.13
CA GLY A 191 2.84 4.72 -19.47
C GLY A 191 3.07 5.53 -18.20
N HIS A 192 4.09 5.12 -17.45
CA HIS A 192 4.50 5.80 -16.21
C HIS A 192 5.57 6.86 -16.42
N PHE A 193 6.26 6.85 -17.57
CA PHE A 193 7.26 7.85 -17.91
C PHE A 193 6.61 9.07 -18.58
N VAL A 194 7.11 10.24 -18.24
CA VAL A 194 6.82 11.51 -18.91
C VAL A 194 8.09 11.94 -19.63
N GLY A 195 8.09 11.76 -20.96
CA GLY A 195 9.30 11.81 -21.79
C GLY A 195 9.86 10.41 -22.09
N ALA A 196 11.01 10.36 -22.76
CA ALA A 196 11.71 9.12 -23.07
C ALA A 196 12.80 8.87 -22.01
N SER A 197 12.70 7.75 -21.28
CA SER A 197 13.74 7.33 -20.35
C SER A 197 14.57 6.20 -20.94
N THR A 198 15.89 6.29 -20.75
CA THR A 198 16.85 5.23 -21.12
C THR A 198 17.54 4.63 -19.90
N ARG A 199 17.40 5.27 -18.73
CA ARG A 199 18.09 4.87 -17.49
C ARG A 199 17.12 4.78 -16.33
N THR A 200 17.10 3.62 -15.68
CA THR A 200 16.23 3.36 -14.52
C THR A 200 17.03 2.87 -13.31
N LEU A 201 16.49 3.09 -12.11
CA LEU A 201 17.02 2.47 -10.89
C LEU A 201 16.76 0.96 -10.89
N TRP A 202 17.76 0.15 -10.58
CA TRP A 202 17.65 -1.33 -10.65
C TRP A 202 16.48 -1.88 -9.82
N LEU A 203 16.29 -1.40 -8.59
CA LEU A 203 15.28 -1.94 -7.67
C LEU A 203 13.89 -1.39 -7.97
N MET A 204 13.76 -0.06 -7.97
CA MET A 204 12.47 0.64 -8.09
C MET A 204 12.00 0.78 -9.53
N GLY A 205 12.92 0.70 -10.51
CA GLY A 205 12.66 0.95 -11.91
C GLY A 205 12.46 2.42 -12.25
N TRP A 206 12.63 3.35 -11.30
CA TRP A 206 12.34 4.77 -11.52
C TRP A 206 13.30 5.41 -12.52
N SER A 207 12.77 6.26 -13.39
CA SER A 207 13.56 7.01 -14.36
C SER A 207 14.60 7.92 -13.69
N ARG A 208 15.82 7.94 -14.25
CA ARG A 208 16.92 8.84 -13.85
C ARG A 208 17.09 10.02 -14.80
N ASP A 209 16.46 10.00 -15.96
CA ASP A 209 16.64 10.95 -17.05
C ASP A 209 15.31 11.57 -17.58
N ALA A 210 14.16 11.08 -17.12
CA ALA A 210 12.83 11.59 -17.45
C ALA A 210 11.92 11.62 -16.21
N GLY A 211 10.71 12.19 -16.36
CA GLY A 211 9.71 12.17 -15.29
C GLY A 211 9.16 10.77 -15.07
N ASP A 212 8.93 10.37 -13.82
CA ASP A 212 8.31 9.08 -13.48
C ASP A 212 7.23 9.22 -12.41
N LEU A 213 5.99 8.99 -12.82
CA LEU A 213 4.80 9.11 -11.97
C LEU A 213 4.77 8.05 -10.84
N ARG A 214 5.55 6.96 -10.96
CA ARG A 214 5.61 5.93 -9.92
C ARG A 214 6.25 6.42 -8.63
N VAL A 215 7.08 7.47 -8.67
CA VAL A 215 7.68 8.06 -7.47
C VAL A 215 6.57 8.65 -6.58
N ALA A 216 5.72 9.49 -7.17
CA ALA A 216 4.59 10.08 -6.46
C ALA A 216 3.61 9.01 -5.97
N HIS A 217 3.33 8.00 -6.81
CA HIS A 217 2.46 6.89 -6.44
C HIS A 217 3.03 6.06 -5.27
N PHE A 218 4.32 5.77 -5.28
CA PHE A 218 5.00 5.07 -4.20
C PHE A 218 4.90 5.86 -2.88
N LEU A 219 5.21 7.15 -2.91
CA LEU A 219 5.11 8.00 -1.72
C LEU A 219 3.67 8.12 -1.21
N ALA A 220 2.70 8.25 -2.12
CA ALA A 220 1.28 8.29 -1.79
C ALA A 220 0.83 7.01 -1.07
N THR A 221 1.18 5.85 -1.64
CA THR A 221 0.83 4.53 -1.09
C THR A 221 1.53 4.24 0.23
N HIS A 222 2.65 4.88 0.55
CA HIS A 222 3.40 4.65 1.81
C HIS A 222 3.02 5.60 2.96
N ALA A 223 2.00 6.44 2.79
CA ALA A 223 1.53 7.32 3.87
C ALA A 223 1.10 6.53 5.13
N LEU A 224 0.53 5.32 4.96
CA LEU A 224 0.17 4.41 6.06
C LEU A 224 1.36 3.88 6.85
N HIS A 225 2.58 3.97 6.32
CA HIS A 225 3.80 3.55 7.03
C HIS A 225 4.52 4.77 7.62
N VAL A 226 4.71 5.81 6.82
CA VAL A 226 5.48 7.00 7.20
C VAL A 226 4.83 7.73 8.37
N LEU A 227 3.51 7.95 8.33
CA LEU A 227 2.85 8.73 9.39
C LEU A 227 2.84 8.02 10.74
N PRO A 228 2.46 6.75 10.88
CA PRO A 228 2.56 6.05 12.16
C PRO A 228 3.98 6.04 12.75
N LEU A 229 5.01 5.89 11.90
CA LEU A 229 6.40 5.97 12.33
C LEU A 229 6.74 7.38 12.86
N SER A 230 6.31 8.43 12.15
CA SER A 230 6.49 9.82 12.60
C SER A 230 5.77 10.08 13.94
N GLY A 231 4.56 9.55 14.13
CA GLY A 231 3.81 9.68 15.38
C GLY A 231 4.47 8.94 16.53
N LEU A 232 5.00 7.74 16.28
CA LEU A 232 5.76 6.98 17.27
C LEU A 232 7.03 7.74 17.71
N LEU A 233 7.77 8.30 16.76
CA LEU A 233 8.94 9.13 17.03
C LEU A 233 8.55 10.41 17.80
N ALA A 234 7.48 11.08 17.39
CA ALA A 234 7.02 12.32 18.02
C ALA A 234 6.62 12.10 19.49
N VAL A 235 5.90 11.02 19.79
CA VAL A 235 5.53 10.65 21.18
C VAL A 235 6.77 10.35 22.04
N ARG A 236 7.79 9.71 21.46
CA ARG A 236 9.01 9.33 22.19
C ARG A 236 9.99 10.48 22.40
N LEU A 237 10.17 11.33 21.39
CA LEU A 237 11.24 12.33 21.36
C LEU A 237 10.76 13.73 21.75
N ALA A 238 9.49 14.05 21.51
CA ALA A 238 8.94 15.39 21.76
C ALA A 238 7.47 15.31 22.20
N PRO A 239 7.14 14.64 23.33
CA PRO A 239 5.77 14.36 23.75
C PRO A 239 4.90 15.62 23.84
N ALA A 240 5.44 16.74 24.32
CA ALA A 240 4.73 18.02 24.44
C ALA A 240 4.33 18.63 23.07
N ARG A 241 5.03 18.27 21.98
CA ARG A 241 4.76 18.77 20.61
C ARG A 241 4.26 17.67 19.68
N ALA A 242 3.99 16.46 20.21
CA ALA A 242 3.84 15.28 19.39
C ALA A 242 2.68 15.39 18.38
N THR A 243 1.53 15.91 18.81
CA THR A 243 0.37 16.10 17.93
C THR A 243 0.66 17.12 16.82
N SER A 244 1.32 18.23 17.14
CA SER A 244 1.71 19.24 16.15
C SER A 244 2.70 18.67 15.14
N LEU A 245 3.68 17.88 15.59
CA LEU A 245 4.64 17.21 14.71
C LEU A 245 3.98 16.22 13.75
N VAL A 246 2.90 15.55 14.18
CA VAL A 246 2.12 14.66 13.29
C VAL A 246 1.40 15.45 12.20
N TRP A 247 0.79 16.59 12.51
CA TRP A 247 0.18 17.47 11.50
C TRP A 247 1.21 18.03 10.52
N VAL A 248 2.37 18.46 11.02
CA VAL A 248 3.49 18.92 10.17
C VAL A 248 3.95 17.78 9.26
N SER A 249 4.14 16.57 9.80
CA SER A 249 4.58 15.39 9.03
C SER A 249 3.55 14.99 7.97
N ALA A 250 2.25 15.02 8.31
CA ALA A 250 1.18 14.72 7.37
C ALA A 250 1.15 15.73 6.21
N THR A 251 1.27 17.02 6.53
CA THR A 251 1.30 18.10 5.54
C THR A 251 2.54 18.02 4.66
N ALA A 252 3.71 17.80 5.26
CA ALA A 252 4.97 17.64 4.53
C ALA A 252 4.94 16.42 3.60
N HIS A 253 4.39 15.29 4.05
CA HIS A 253 4.25 14.08 3.22
C HIS A 253 3.31 14.31 2.04
N ALA A 254 2.15 14.94 2.27
CA ALA A 254 1.23 15.29 1.19
C ALA A 254 1.87 16.27 0.19
N ALA A 255 2.56 17.30 0.68
CA ALA A 255 3.29 18.26 -0.15
C ALA A 255 4.39 17.57 -0.97
N LEU A 256 5.12 16.62 -0.39
CA LEU A 256 6.14 15.83 -1.08
C LEU A 256 5.54 14.98 -2.22
N VAL A 257 4.38 14.35 -1.99
CA VAL A 257 3.67 13.61 -3.03
C VAL A 257 3.25 14.54 -4.17
N VAL A 258 2.64 15.69 -3.86
CA VAL A 258 2.24 16.67 -4.88
C VAL A 258 3.46 17.20 -5.63
N PHE A 259 4.54 17.52 -4.92
CA PHE A 259 5.79 18.01 -5.52
C PHE A 259 6.38 16.98 -6.49
N THR A 260 6.52 15.71 -6.07
CA THR A 260 7.07 14.65 -6.93
C THR A 260 6.15 14.32 -8.11
N PHE A 261 4.83 14.47 -7.93
CA PHE A 261 3.88 14.34 -9.03
C PHE A 261 4.07 15.45 -10.07
N LEU A 262 4.09 16.71 -9.65
CA LEU A 262 4.33 17.86 -10.54
C LEU A 262 5.72 17.81 -11.19
N GLN A 263 6.74 17.37 -10.44
CA GLN A 263 8.08 17.14 -10.96
C GLN A 263 8.05 16.15 -12.13
N ALA A 264 7.37 15.01 -11.96
CA ALA A 264 7.21 14.02 -13.01
C ALA A 264 6.43 14.59 -14.21
N LEU A 265 5.36 15.37 -13.99
CA LEU A 265 4.62 16.03 -15.08
C LEU A 265 5.46 17.00 -15.90
N HIS A 266 6.47 17.63 -15.29
CA HIS A 266 7.44 18.46 -16.00
C HIS A 266 8.59 17.67 -16.64
N GLY A 267 8.50 16.34 -16.71
CA GLY A 267 9.52 15.47 -17.31
C GLY A 267 10.84 15.44 -16.55
N ARG A 268 10.85 15.85 -15.27
CA ARG A 268 12.08 15.92 -14.47
C ARG A 268 12.27 14.63 -13.67
N PRO A 269 13.49 14.04 -13.67
CA PRO A 269 13.78 12.86 -12.88
C PRO A 269 13.81 13.15 -11.38
N PHE A 270 13.43 12.14 -10.60
CA PHE A 270 13.59 12.16 -9.15
C PHE A 270 15.00 11.66 -8.78
N LEU A 271 15.78 12.49 -8.08
CA LEU A 271 17.13 12.17 -7.61
C LEU A 271 18.05 11.61 -8.74
N PRO A 272 18.34 12.39 -9.80
CA PRO A 272 19.06 11.91 -10.99
C PRO A 272 20.47 11.36 -10.69
N PHE A 273 21.06 11.82 -9.59
CA PHE A 273 22.40 11.45 -9.14
C PHE A 273 22.48 10.09 -8.43
N LEU A 274 21.36 9.48 -8.03
CA LEU A 274 21.38 8.17 -7.37
C LEU A 274 21.54 7.02 -8.36
N GLY A 275 22.51 6.15 -8.09
CA GLY A 275 22.72 4.87 -8.77
C GLY A 275 24.14 4.69 -9.23
#